data_AF-G3WYU7-F1
#
_entry.id   AF-G3WYU7-F1
#
_cell.length_a   1.000
_cell.length_b   1.000
_cell.length_c   1.000
_cell.angle_alpha   90.00
_cell.angle_beta   90.00
_cell.angle_gamma   90.00
#
_symmetry.space_group_name_H-M   'P 1'
#
loop_
_entity.id
_entity.type
_entity.pdbx_description
1 polymer ?
#
loop_
_entity_poly.entity_id
_entity_poly.type
_entity_poly.pdbx_seq_one_letter_code
_entity_poly.pdbx_strand_id
1 'polypeptide(L)'
;MSAFGHTFPLYTGPKPIFPMDTTSAVIIIVFLTLLVTFMAILPGIRGKTRLFWLLRVVTSLFIGAATLAVNFSGEWSVGWINTNTTYKAFSPVRINAEVGLQIGLRGINITLTGIPVQQLNETIDYNEQFTWYFGRNYAKEYIEALEKGVPDPVLYLAEKFAPNSPCGLHRQYRLAGHYASAILWVAFLCWLLSNVLFSMPALIYGGYMLLGSGVFLILSLIFFSTAITLTPKCPFHLGSVSLNTYYGLASWITLATGLLCIVLGLAVMVMHRIQPDRLKIFFNQNGMEKTKKMAGPEEGGLLSPRYRSILESPQDQDITLSESPTEESPMEKPIRPLEEPQKEPESSL
;
A
#
# COMPACT_ATOMS: atom_id res chain seq x y z
N MET A 1 -35.09 -20.48 19.26
CA MET A 1 -34.55 -20.78 20.59
C MET A 1 -34.54 -19.50 21.40
N SER A 2 -35.18 -19.51 22.55
CA SER A 2 -35.63 -18.34 23.32
C SER A 2 -34.49 -17.42 23.75
N ALA A 3 -34.43 -16.23 23.15
CA ALA A 3 -33.77 -15.04 23.67
C ALA A 3 -34.53 -14.40 24.87
N PHE A 4 -35.47 -15.15 25.47
CA PHE A 4 -36.40 -14.65 26.47
C PHE A 4 -35.90 -14.97 27.88
N GLY A 5 -35.57 -13.88 28.60
CA GLY A 5 -34.87 -13.87 29.86
C GLY A 5 -35.73 -14.21 31.06
N HIS A 6 -35.18 -15.09 31.90
CA HIS A 6 -35.42 -15.13 33.33
C HIS A 6 -34.09 -15.15 34.12
N THR A 7 -32.95 -14.94 33.46
CA THR A 7 -31.60 -15.03 34.04
C THR A 7 -30.77 -13.84 33.62
N PHE A 8 -30.05 -13.23 34.57
CA PHE A 8 -29.07 -12.17 34.31
C PHE A 8 -27.64 -12.76 34.43
N PRO A 9 -26.73 -12.50 33.48
CA PRO A 9 -26.89 -11.76 32.22
C PRO A 9 -27.67 -12.55 31.16
N LEU A 10 -28.28 -11.82 30.20
CA LEU A 10 -29.02 -12.39 29.06
C LEU A 10 -28.16 -13.34 28.21
N TYR A 11 -26.85 -13.06 28.12
CA TYR A 11 -25.87 -13.89 27.44
C TYR A 11 -24.81 -14.32 28.45
N THR A 12 -24.87 -15.58 28.86
CA THR A 12 -23.96 -16.19 29.85
C THR A 12 -22.68 -16.74 29.22
N GLY A 13 -22.60 -16.78 27.89
CA GLY A 13 -21.43 -17.26 27.17
C GLY A 13 -20.21 -16.34 27.35
N PRO A 14 -19.00 -16.91 27.31
CA PRO A 14 -17.77 -16.10 27.34
C PRO A 14 -17.74 -15.18 26.11
N LYS A 15 -17.30 -13.94 26.31
CA LYS A 15 -17.12 -12.99 25.20
C LYS A 15 -15.92 -13.46 24.36
N PRO A 16 -16.09 -13.63 23.03
CA PRO A 16 -15.00 -14.06 22.18
C PRO A 16 -13.92 -12.98 22.09
N ILE A 17 -12.67 -13.41 22.02
CA ILE A 17 -11.50 -12.56 21.82
C ILE A 17 -11.08 -12.73 20.36
N PHE A 18 -10.68 -11.63 19.70
CA PHE A 18 -10.23 -11.69 18.32
C PHE A 18 -8.86 -12.40 18.24
N PRO A 19 -8.67 -13.40 17.35
CA PRO A 19 -7.56 -14.34 17.44
C PRO A 19 -6.22 -13.81 16.91
N MET A 20 -6.19 -12.66 16.25
CA MET A 20 -4.99 -12.10 15.61
C MET A 20 -4.94 -10.59 15.76
N ASP A 21 -3.84 -9.94 15.35
CA ASP A 21 -3.82 -8.48 15.34
C ASP A 21 -4.84 -7.92 14.35
N THR A 22 -5.70 -7.01 14.83
CA THR A 22 -6.77 -6.38 14.06
C THR A 22 -6.24 -5.61 12.85
N THR A 23 -5.08 -4.95 12.96
CA THR A 23 -4.54 -4.16 11.84
C THR A 23 -4.05 -5.06 10.71
N SER A 24 -3.34 -6.13 11.06
CA SER A 24 -2.93 -7.17 10.10
C SER A 24 -4.14 -7.83 9.43
N ALA A 25 -5.20 -8.13 10.20
CA ALA A 25 -6.42 -8.72 9.70
C ALA A 25 -7.12 -7.84 8.65
N VAL A 26 -7.24 -6.54 8.93
CA VAL A 26 -7.84 -5.57 7.99
C VAL A 26 -7.04 -5.52 6.69
N ILE A 27 -5.70 -5.47 6.76
CA ILE A 27 -4.84 -5.48 5.56
C ILE A 27 -5.08 -6.76 4.75
N ILE A 28 -5.05 -7.93 5.38
CA ILE A 28 -5.28 -9.22 4.70
C ILE A 28 -6.64 -9.25 4.02
N ILE A 29 -7.71 -8.84 4.71
CA ILE A 29 -9.07 -8.84 4.15
C ILE A 29 -9.20 -7.89 2.95
N VAL A 30 -8.64 -6.68 3.05
CA VAL A 30 -8.67 -5.69 1.94
C VAL A 30 -7.94 -6.24 0.71
N PHE A 31 -6.75 -6.83 0.88
CA PHE A 31 -6.02 -7.38 -0.26
C PHE A 31 -6.65 -8.66 -0.82
N LEU A 32 -7.25 -9.52 0.03
CA LEU A 32 -7.98 -10.70 -0.42
C LEU A 32 -9.25 -10.33 -1.20
N THR A 33 -10.00 -9.33 -0.76
CA THR A 33 -11.19 -8.85 -1.50
C THR A 33 -10.79 -8.27 -2.87
N LEU A 34 -9.70 -7.49 -2.94
CA LEU A 34 -9.13 -7.05 -4.22
C LEU A 34 -8.68 -8.23 -5.11
N LEU A 35 -8.07 -9.26 -4.53
CA LEU A 35 -7.68 -10.45 -5.29
C LEU A 35 -8.90 -11.20 -5.85
N VAL A 36 -9.94 -11.40 -5.04
CA VAL A 36 -11.18 -12.09 -5.46
C VAL A 36 -11.89 -11.31 -6.56
N THR A 37 -11.96 -9.98 -6.47
CA THR A 37 -12.54 -9.14 -7.52
C THR A 37 -11.75 -9.23 -8.83
N PHE A 38 -10.42 -9.22 -8.80
CA PHE A 38 -9.60 -9.43 -10.00
C PHE A 38 -9.75 -10.85 -10.58
N MET A 39 -9.91 -11.86 -9.74
CA MET A 39 -10.19 -13.23 -10.18
C MET A 39 -11.57 -13.34 -10.85
N ALA A 40 -12.57 -12.58 -10.38
CA ALA A 40 -13.90 -12.54 -11.02
C ALA A 40 -13.88 -11.88 -12.40
N ILE A 41 -13.00 -10.89 -12.63
CA ILE A 41 -12.84 -10.20 -13.94
C ILE A 41 -12.01 -11.05 -14.92
N LEU A 42 -11.22 -12.01 -14.40
CA LEU A 42 -10.28 -12.82 -15.17
C LEU A 42 -10.88 -13.52 -16.41
N PRO A 43 -12.11 -14.07 -16.40
CA PRO A 43 -12.72 -14.69 -17.58
C PRO A 43 -12.95 -13.71 -18.75
N GLY A 44 -13.05 -12.41 -18.48
CA GLY A 44 -13.23 -11.37 -19.51
C GLY A 44 -11.97 -11.05 -20.33
N ILE A 45 -10.80 -11.57 -19.93
CA ILE A 45 -9.51 -11.26 -20.57
C ILE A 45 -9.18 -12.31 -21.64
N ARG A 46 -8.85 -11.85 -22.86
CA ARG A 46 -8.58 -12.72 -24.01
C ARG A 46 -7.33 -13.61 -23.83
N GLY A 47 -7.53 -14.92 -23.95
CA GLY A 47 -6.52 -15.92 -24.33
C GLY A 47 -5.27 -16.01 -23.45
N LYS A 48 -4.10 -16.22 -24.09
CA LYS A 48 -2.79 -16.46 -23.44
C LYS A 48 -2.29 -15.30 -22.57
N THR A 49 -2.78 -14.08 -22.80
CA THR A 49 -2.42 -12.88 -22.01
C THR A 49 -3.00 -12.92 -20.59
N ARG A 50 -4.01 -13.77 -20.34
CA ARG A 50 -4.64 -13.96 -19.03
C ARG A 50 -3.64 -14.36 -17.94
N LEU A 51 -2.70 -15.27 -18.24
CA LEU A 51 -1.71 -15.73 -17.27
C LEU A 51 -0.72 -14.61 -16.89
N PHE A 52 -0.26 -13.84 -17.88
CA PHE A 52 0.65 -12.72 -17.64
C PHE A 52 -0.02 -11.60 -16.85
N TRP A 53 -1.29 -11.30 -17.15
CA TRP A 53 -2.07 -10.35 -16.37
C TRP A 53 -2.29 -10.81 -14.93
N LEU A 54 -2.64 -12.08 -14.72
CA LEU A 54 -2.81 -12.66 -13.37
C LEU A 54 -1.50 -12.59 -12.58
N LEU A 55 -0.38 -13.01 -13.18
CA LEU A 55 0.92 -12.95 -12.53
C LEU A 55 1.26 -11.51 -12.12
N ARG A 56 1.01 -10.52 -12.99
CA ARG A 56 1.25 -9.10 -12.72
C ARG A 56 0.39 -8.59 -11.56
N VAL A 57 -0.90 -8.91 -11.57
CA VAL A 57 -1.85 -8.45 -10.53
C VAL A 57 -1.50 -9.08 -9.19
N VAL A 58 -1.28 -10.40 -9.15
CA VAL A 58 -0.95 -11.12 -7.91
C VAL A 58 0.39 -10.64 -7.33
N THR A 59 1.43 -10.53 -8.16
CA THR A 59 2.74 -10.04 -7.70
C THR A 59 2.65 -8.61 -7.19
N SER A 60 1.92 -7.72 -7.88
CA SER A 60 1.76 -6.35 -7.43
C SER A 60 0.95 -6.25 -6.13
N LEU A 61 -0.17 -6.96 -6.01
CA LEU A 61 -0.97 -7.00 -4.78
C LEU A 61 -0.13 -7.52 -3.61
N PHE A 62 0.65 -8.58 -3.83
CA PHE A 62 1.54 -9.14 -2.81
C PHE A 62 2.57 -8.13 -2.32
N ILE A 63 3.24 -7.40 -3.24
CA ILE A 63 4.23 -6.37 -2.88
C ILE A 63 3.57 -5.27 -2.03
N GLY A 64 2.39 -4.78 -2.44
CA GLY A 64 1.65 -3.76 -1.70
C GLY A 64 1.22 -4.25 -0.32
N ALA A 65 0.67 -5.46 -0.24
CA ALA A 65 0.21 -6.08 1.01
C ALA A 65 1.37 -6.27 1.98
N ALA A 66 2.49 -6.83 1.50
CA ALA A 66 3.66 -7.09 2.32
C ALA A 66 4.30 -5.78 2.81
N THR A 67 4.39 -4.75 1.97
CA THR A 67 4.91 -3.43 2.36
C THR A 67 4.09 -2.81 3.50
N LEU A 68 2.75 -2.88 3.41
CA LEU A 68 1.88 -2.39 4.48
C LEU A 68 1.95 -3.28 5.72
N ALA A 69 1.84 -4.60 5.58
CA ALA A 69 1.86 -5.54 6.70
C ALA A 69 3.13 -5.39 7.53
N VAL A 70 4.30 -5.26 6.90
CA VAL A 70 5.56 -5.09 7.60
C VAL A 70 5.65 -3.72 8.30
N ASN A 71 5.06 -2.65 7.73
CA ASN A 71 5.03 -1.33 8.38
C ASN A 71 4.21 -1.30 9.69
N PHE A 72 3.18 -2.15 9.81
CA PHE A 72 2.35 -2.28 11.01
C PHE A 72 2.74 -3.46 11.91
N SER A 73 3.59 -4.37 11.42
CA SER A 73 4.02 -5.55 12.18
C SER A 73 4.87 -5.19 13.40
N GLY A 74 4.63 -5.92 14.50
CA GLY A 74 5.44 -5.92 15.71
C GLY A 74 6.66 -6.84 15.65
N GLU A 75 6.88 -7.56 14.55
CA GLU A 75 7.84 -8.68 14.48
C GLU A 75 9.12 -8.33 13.70
N TRP A 76 9.69 -7.15 13.94
CA TRP A 76 10.95 -6.74 13.30
C TRP A 76 12.16 -7.37 13.97
N SER A 77 12.17 -7.36 15.31
CA SER A 77 13.12 -8.11 16.12
C SER A 77 12.37 -8.86 17.21
N VAL A 78 12.70 -10.13 17.39
CA VAL A 78 11.96 -11.02 18.28
C VAL A 78 12.94 -11.76 19.19
N GLY A 79 12.55 -12.02 20.43
CA GLY A 79 13.29 -12.90 21.33
C GLY A 79 12.30 -13.69 22.19
N TRP A 80 12.55 -14.98 22.37
CA TRP A 80 11.73 -15.87 23.18
C TRP A 80 12.60 -16.61 24.19
N ILE A 81 12.06 -16.83 25.39
CA ILE A 81 12.77 -17.53 26.44
C ILE A 81 11.83 -18.24 27.40
N ASN A 82 12.17 -19.48 27.77
CA ASN A 82 11.44 -20.23 28.78
C ASN A 82 12.15 -20.07 30.12
N THR A 83 11.44 -19.57 31.12
CA THR A 83 12.05 -19.27 32.42
C THR A 83 11.05 -19.40 33.57
N ASN A 84 11.59 -19.65 34.76
CA ASN A 84 10.83 -19.67 36.00
C ASN A 84 10.94 -18.30 36.68
N THR A 85 9.91 -17.48 36.56
CA THR A 85 9.90 -16.09 37.05
C THR A 85 8.87 -15.86 38.14
N THR A 86 9.02 -14.76 38.88
CA THR A 86 7.95 -14.25 39.72
C THR A 86 6.80 -13.78 38.85
N TYR A 87 5.58 -13.89 39.37
CA TYR A 87 4.37 -13.60 38.61
C TYR A 87 3.71 -12.31 39.05
N LYS A 88 3.36 -12.20 40.34
CA LYS A 88 2.63 -11.06 40.91
C LYS A 88 3.17 -10.67 42.27
N ALA A 89 3.01 -9.39 42.59
CA ALA A 89 3.26 -8.84 43.92
C ALA A 89 2.45 -9.60 44.99
N PHE A 90 3.00 -9.66 46.21
CA PHE A 90 2.40 -10.35 47.37
C PHE A 90 2.21 -11.87 47.20
N SER A 91 2.86 -12.50 46.22
CA SER A 91 2.94 -13.96 46.10
C SER A 91 4.39 -14.42 45.98
N PRO A 92 4.84 -15.39 46.80
CA PRO A 92 6.19 -15.95 46.68
C PRO A 92 6.29 -17.01 45.56
N VAL A 93 5.17 -17.37 44.92
CA VAL A 93 5.12 -18.47 43.97
C VAL A 93 5.68 -18.04 42.62
N ARG A 94 6.50 -18.92 42.04
CA ARG A 94 7.05 -18.73 40.69
C ARG A 94 6.24 -19.53 39.68
N ILE A 95 6.14 -18.99 38.48
CA ILE A 95 5.47 -19.61 37.35
C ILE A 95 6.52 -20.07 36.33
N ASN A 96 6.22 -21.15 35.63
CA ASN A 96 7.00 -21.56 34.45
C ASN A 96 6.33 -20.96 33.22
N ALA A 97 6.99 -20.00 32.58
CA ALA A 97 6.40 -19.28 31.46
C ALA A 97 7.41 -19.04 30.33
N GLU A 98 6.89 -18.99 29.12
CA GLU A 98 7.58 -18.47 27.96
C GLU A 98 7.34 -16.96 27.88
N VAL A 99 8.44 -16.21 27.88
CA VAL A 99 8.42 -14.75 27.75
C VAL A 99 8.92 -14.40 26.36
N GLY A 100 8.10 -13.69 25.60
CA GLY A 100 8.45 -13.16 24.31
C GLY A 100 8.57 -11.65 24.32
N LEU A 101 9.59 -11.15 23.63
CA LEU A 101 9.78 -9.74 23.34
C LEU A 101 9.73 -9.55 21.82
N GLN A 102 8.70 -8.85 21.35
CA GLN A 102 8.51 -8.52 19.94
C GLN A 102 8.66 -7.01 19.79
N ILE A 103 9.70 -6.59 19.09
CA ILE A 103 10.02 -5.19 18.84
C ILE A 103 9.58 -4.85 17.43
N GLY A 104 8.63 -3.91 17.32
CA GLY A 104 8.17 -3.34 16.06
C GLY A 104 8.71 -1.94 15.81
N LEU A 105 8.24 -1.31 14.73
CA LEU A 105 8.61 0.06 14.40
C LEU A 105 7.95 1.10 15.34
N ARG A 106 6.74 0.80 15.81
CA ARG A 106 5.89 1.76 16.55
C ARG A 106 5.82 1.50 18.05
N GLY A 107 6.42 0.41 18.52
CA GLY A 107 6.33 -0.03 19.90
C GLY A 107 6.89 -1.44 20.07
N ILE A 108 6.65 -1.98 21.26
CA ILE A 108 6.95 -3.36 21.64
C ILE A 108 5.67 -4.08 22.03
N ASN A 109 5.65 -5.38 21.76
CA ASN A 109 4.68 -6.31 22.27
C ASN A 109 5.43 -7.30 23.17
N ILE A 110 4.95 -7.48 24.39
CA ILE A 110 5.52 -8.38 25.37
C ILE A 110 4.51 -9.49 25.64
N THR A 111 4.92 -10.71 25.37
CA THR A 111 4.09 -11.91 25.57
C THR A 111 4.56 -12.67 26.80
N LEU A 112 3.62 -13.17 27.59
CA LEU A 112 3.88 -14.03 28.74
C LEU A 112 2.86 -15.17 28.71
N THR A 113 3.31 -16.36 28.31
CA THR A 113 2.49 -17.56 28.16
C THR A 113 2.92 -18.64 29.15
N GLY A 114 2.00 -19.13 29.97
CA GLY A 114 2.30 -20.20 30.93
C GLY A 114 2.54 -21.56 30.27
N ILE A 115 3.46 -22.36 30.80
CA ILE A 115 3.69 -23.76 30.42
C ILE A 115 3.41 -24.67 31.63
N PRO A 116 2.17 -25.16 31.83
CA PRO A 116 0.95 -25.01 31.02
C PRO A 116 0.25 -23.64 31.21
N VAL A 117 -0.69 -23.29 30.33
CA VAL A 117 -1.37 -21.97 30.35
C VAL A 117 -2.17 -21.73 31.64
N GLN A 118 -2.79 -22.77 32.18
CA GLN A 118 -3.47 -22.71 33.48
C GLN A 118 -2.47 -23.04 34.58
N GLN A 119 -2.07 -22.03 35.35
CA GLN A 119 -1.21 -22.16 36.53
C GLN A 119 -1.79 -21.32 37.65
N LEU A 120 -1.68 -21.78 38.90
CA LEU A 120 -2.17 -21.04 40.07
C LEU A 120 -3.68 -20.70 40.00
N ASN A 121 -4.48 -21.54 39.34
CA ASN A 121 -5.90 -21.29 39.03
C ASN A 121 -6.14 -20.01 38.20
N GLU A 122 -5.13 -19.53 37.48
CA GLU A 122 -5.19 -18.37 36.60
C GLU A 122 -4.75 -18.74 35.18
N THR A 123 -5.29 -18.01 34.21
CA THR A 123 -4.95 -18.18 32.79
C THR A 123 -3.81 -17.22 32.44
N ILE A 124 -2.60 -17.77 32.24
CA ILE A 124 -1.40 -16.98 31.94
C ILE A 124 -1.23 -16.94 30.42
N ASP A 125 -1.86 -15.94 29.80
CA ASP A 125 -1.74 -15.64 28.37
C ASP A 125 -1.84 -14.12 28.16
N TYR A 126 -0.75 -13.43 28.47
CA TYR A 126 -0.67 -11.97 28.35
C TYR A 126 0.02 -11.59 27.05
N ASN A 127 -0.53 -10.58 26.38
CA ASN A 127 0.07 -9.90 25.22
C ASN A 127 -0.13 -8.40 25.41
N GLU A 128 0.80 -7.75 26.10
CA GLU A 128 0.74 -6.33 26.42
C GLU A 128 1.54 -5.54 25.38
N GLN A 129 1.00 -4.41 24.93
CA GLN A 129 1.61 -3.56 23.91
C GLN A 129 1.95 -2.19 24.50
N PHE A 130 3.19 -1.74 24.28
CA PHE A 130 3.67 -0.41 24.67
C PHE A 130 4.14 0.35 23.43
N THR A 131 3.59 1.55 23.21
CA THR A 131 3.80 2.29 21.96
C THR A 131 4.66 3.54 22.15
N TRP A 132 5.45 3.88 21.12
CA TRP A 132 6.38 5.02 21.15
C TRP A 132 6.33 5.89 19.88
N TYR A 133 5.32 5.74 19.03
CA TYR A 133 5.15 6.60 17.87
C TYR A 133 4.80 8.05 18.29
N PHE A 134 5.01 9.01 17.39
CA PHE A 134 4.78 10.43 17.70
C PHE A 134 3.35 10.69 18.18
N GLY A 135 3.23 11.40 19.30
CA GLY A 135 1.95 11.68 19.95
C GLY A 135 1.60 10.75 21.10
N ARG A 136 2.30 9.62 21.26
CA ARG A 136 2.16 8.73 22.44
C ARG A 136 3.27 8.97 23.44
N ASN A 137 2.92 8.83 24.72
CA ASN A 137 3.85 8.95 25.83
C ASN A 137 4.03 7.58 26.49
N TYR A 138 5.15 6.94 26.15
CA TYR A 138 5.52 5.62 26.68
C TYR A 138 5.53 5.60 28.22
N ALA A 139 6.01 6.68 28.86
CA ALA A 139 6.07 6.73 30.32
C ALA A 139 4.67 6.70 30.95
N LYS A 140 3.67 7.30 30.29
CA LYS A 140 2.29 7.27 30.74
C LYS A 140 1.68 5.88 30.59
N GLU A 141 1.87 5.23 29.45
CA GLU A 141 1.42 3.85 29.21
C GLU A 141 2.05 2.86 30.19
N TYR A 142 3.33 3.07 30.54
CA TYR A 142 4.01 2.29 31.56
C TYR A 142 3.42 2.49 32.96
N ILE A 143 3.09 3.73 33.36
CA ILE A 143 2.43 4.02 34.64
C ILE A 143 1.03 3.42 34.69
N GLU A 144 0.25 3.52 33.60
CA GLU A 144 -1.07 2.91 33.49
C GLU A 144 -0.99 1.37 33.61
N ALA A 145 0.07 0.75 33.07
CA ALA A 145 0.33 -0.69 33.23
C ALA A 145 0.73 -1.06 34.67
N LEU A 146 1.53 -0.22 35.35
CA LEU A 146 1.85 -0.38 36.77
C LEU A 146 0.61 -0.29 37.66
N GLU A 147 -0.27 0.68 37.41
CA GLU A 147 -1.54 0.84 38.13
C GLU A 147 -2.50 -0.32 37.86
N LYS A 148 -2.52 -0.85 36.63
CA LYS A 148 -3.28 -2.06 36.26
C LYS A 148 -2.76 -3.32 36.97
N GLY A 149 -1.50 -3.34 37.40
CA GLY A 149 -0.89 -4.48 38.09
C GLY A 149 -0.58 -5.66 37.16
N VAL A 150 -0.06 -5.38 35.96
CA VAL A 150 0.40 -6.45 35.04
C VAL A 150 1.56 -7.26 35.64
N PRO A 151 1.82 -8.50 35.17
CA PRO A 151 2.82 -9.38 35.77
C PRO A 151 4.25 -8.81 35.78
N ASP A 152 5.03 -9.19 36.80
CA ASP A 152 6.40 -8.68 37.02
C ASP A 152 7.32 -8.80 35.78
N PRO A 153 7.33 -9.92 35.02
CA PRO A 153 8.20 -10.05 33.85
C PRO A 153 7.86 -9.07 32.73
N VAL A 154 6.56 -8.73 32.59
CA VAL A 154 6.07 -7.79 31.60
C VAL A 154 6.52 -6.37 31.97
N LEU A 155 6.36 -5.99 33.24
CA LEU A 155 6.81 -4.69 33.75
C LEU A 155 8.33 -4.54 33.63
N TYR A 156 9.08 -5.57 33.99
CA TYR A 156 10.54 -5.56 33.88
C TYR A 156 11.01 -5.28 32.45
N LEU A 157 10.42 -5.97 31.47
CA LEU A 157 10.74 -5.74 30.06
C LEU A 157 10.28 -4.36 29.59
N ALA A 158 9.09 -3.92 29.99
CA ALA A 158 8.60 -2.59 29.63
C ALA A 158 9.49 -1.46 30.20
N GLU A 159 10.00 -1.62 31.42
CA GLU A 159 10.90 -0.64 32.06
C GLU A 159 12.23 -0.50 31.31
N LYS A 160 12.76 -1.58 30.73
CA LYS A 160 13.99 -1.53 29.91
C LYS A 160 13.88 -0.61 28.70
N PHE A 161 12.67 -0.41 28.19
CA PHE A 161 12.37 0.51 27.09
C PHE A 161 11.81 1.85 27.56
N ALA A 162 11.86 2.15 28.86
CA ALA A 162 11.47 3.45 29.38
C ALA A 162 12.44 4.56 28.92
N PRO A 163 11.96 5.80 28.70
CA PRO A 163 12.80 6.92 28.27
C PRO A 163 13.98 7.23 29.21
N ASN A 164 13.80 7.01 30.52
CA ASN A 164 14.80 7.29 31.55
C ASN A 164 15.64 6.05 31.92
N SER A 165 15.53 4.95 31.16
CA SER A 165 16.28 3.73 31.43
C SER A 165 17.78 3.94 31.16
N PRO A 166 18.68 3.35 31.98
CA PRO A 166 20.12 3.51 31.82
C PRO A 166 20.66 2.91 30.51
N CYS A 167 19.94 1.96 29.91
CA CYS A 167 20.33 1.34 28.64
C CYS A 167 20.06 2.23 27.41
N GLY A 168 19.25 3.30 27.52
CA GLY A 168 19.00 4.22 26.41
C GLY A 168 18.32 3.59 25.18
N LEU A 169 17.72 2.40 25.32
CA LEU A 169 17.10 1.65 24.21
C LEU A 169 15.95 2.43 23.57
N HIS A 170 15.14 3.10 24.41
CA HIS A 170 13.96 3.85 23.97
C HIS A 170 14.28 4.82 22.83
N ARG A 171 15.31 5.65 22.99
CA ARG A 171 15.66 6.69 22.03
C ARG A 171 16.08 6.09 20.68
N GLN A 172 16.91 5.05 20.70
CA GLN A 172 17.43 4.42 19.49
C GLN A 172 16.33 3.69 18.72
N TYR A 173 15.55 2.84 19.40
CA TYR A 173 14.45 2.10 18.76
C TYR A 173 13.35 3.01 18.25
N ARG A 174 13.01 4.07 18.99
CA ARG A 174 12.03 5.06 18.55
C ARG A 174 12.49 5.81 17.30
N LEU A 175 13.76 6.21 17.23
CA LEU A 175 14.33 6.88 16.06
C LEU A 175 14.40 5.93 14.86
N ALA A 176 14.92 4.72 15.08
CA ALA A 176 15.01 3.65 14.09
C ALA A 176 13.65 3.34 13.48
N GLY A 177 12.67 3.07 14.34
CA GLY A 177 11.31 2.71 13.96
C GLY A 177 10.61 3.81 13.19
N HIS A 178 10.81 5.08 13.59
CA HIS A 178 10.18 6.20 12.90
C HIS A 178 10.70 6.39 11.47
N TYR A 179 12.02 6.47 11.28
CA TYR A 179 12.58 6.65 9.94
C TYR A 179 12.37 5.41 9.07
N ALA A 180 12.48 4.21 9.63
CA ALA A 180 12.15 2.99 8.89
C ALA A 180 10.69 3.01 8.42
N SER A 181 9.74 3.38 9.30
CA SER A 181 8.33 3.53 8.91
C SER A 181 8.13 4.62 7.84
N ALA A 182 8.82 5.76 7.94
CA ALA A 182 8.77 6.81 6.93
C ALA A 182 9.28 6.32 5.55
N ILE A 183 10.41 5.59 5.53
CA ILE A 183 10.96 5.01 4.31
C ILE A 183 10.00 3.97 3.71
N LEU A 184 9.34 3.15 4.54
CA LEU A 184 8.32 2.19 4.08
C LEU A 184 7.11 2.88 3.46
N TRP A 185 6.67 4.01 4.02
CA TRP A 185 5.62 4.83 3.41
C TRP A 185 6.05 5.39 2.05
N VAL A 186 7.29 5.84 1.91
CA VAL A 186 7.84 6.27 0.60
C VAL A 186 7.90 5.09 -0.37
N ALA A 187 8.33 3.90 0.08
CA ALA A 187 8.35 2.69 -0.73
C ALA A 187 6.94 2.32 -1.22
N PHE A 188 5.93 2.43 -0.35
CA PHE A 188 4.53 2.20 -0.68
C PHE A 188 4.01 3.20 -1.73
N LEU A 189 4.35 4.49 -1.59
CA LEU A 189 4.01 5.51 -2.59
C LEU A 189 4.67 5.23 -3.95
N CYS A 190 5.95 4.81 -3.96
CA CYS A 190 6.64 4.41 -5.18
C CYS A 190 5.99 3.18 -5.85
N TRP A 191 5.55 2.19 -5.07
CA TRP A 191 4.79 1.05 -5.57
C TRP A 191 3.45 1.48 -6.17
N LEU A 192 2.71 2.39 -5.52
CA LEU A 192 1.44 2.90 -6.04
C LEU A 192 1.65 3.63 -7.37
N LEU A 193 2.66 4.51 -7.44
CA LEU A 193 3.01 5.23 -8.66
C LEU A 193 3.47 4.28 -9.77
N SER A 194 4.22 3.23 -9.44
CA SER A 194 4.62 2.19 -10.39
C SER A 194 3.41 1.50 -11.02
N ASN A 195 2.39 1.15 -10.23
CA ASN A 195 1.15 0.54 -10.74
C ASN A 195 0.36 1.46 -11.67
N VAL A 196 0.27 2.75 -11.34
CA VAL A 196 -0.37 3.76 -12.20
C VAL A 196 0.39 3.88 -13.53
N LEU A 197 1.72 3.99 -13.47
CA LEU A 197 2.56 4.11 -14.66
C LEU A 197 2.56 2.86 -15.54
N PHE A 198 2.44 1.67 -14.96
CA PHE A 198 2.26 0.42 -15.71
C PHE A 198 0.90 0.30 -16.41
N SER A 199 -0.08 1.12 -16.01
CA SER A 199 -1.37 1.22 -16.71
C SER A 199 -1.32 2.19 -17.89
N MET A 200 -0.37 3.14 -17.87
CA MET A 200 -0.08 4.08 -18.95
C MET A 200 0.97 3.51 -19.93
N PRO A 201 1.09 4.04 -21.17
CA PRO A 201 2.14 3.63 -22.12
C PRO A 201 3.59 3.93 -21.68
N ALA A 202 3.78 4.44 -20.46
CA ALA A 202 5.04 4.87 -19.87
C ALA A 202 5.75 3.75 -19.06
N LEU A 203 5.97 2.58 -19.68
CA LEU A 203 6.47 1.37 -19.00
C LEU A 203 7.85 1.52 -18.35
N ILE A 204 8.73 2.34 -18.92
CA ILE A 204 10.09 2.58 -18.42
C ILE A 204 10.05 3.23 -17.03
N TYR A 205 9.22 4.28 -16.89
CA TYR A 205 9.06 5.01 -15.64
C TYR A 205 8.40 4.15 -14.55
N GLY A 206 7.48 3.26 -14.95
CA GLY A 206 6.94 2.24 -14.04
C GLY A 206 8.02 1.30 -13.48
N GLY A 207 8.97 0.89 -14.33
CA GLY A 207 10.13 0.09 -13.93
C GLY A 207 11.08 0.84 -12.98
N TYR A 208 11.38 2.12 -13.25
CA TYR A 208 12.18 2.95 -12.35
C TYR A 208 11.53 3.12 -10.98
N MET A 209 10.22 3.37 -10.93
CA MET A 209 9.49 3.49 -9.66
C MET A 209 9.42 2.17 -8.89
N LEU A 210 9.31 1.03 -9.59
CA LEU A 210 9.37 -0.29 -8.96
C LEU A 210 10.74 -0.56 -8.35
N LEU A 211 11.82 -0.24 -9.07
CA LEU A 211 13.18 -0.35 -8.55
C LEU A 211 13.38 0.57 -7.34
N GLY A 212 12.89 1.81 -7.43
CA GLY A 212 12.89 2.76 -6.31
C GLY A 212 12.20 2.20 -5.07
N SER A 213 11.02 1.58 -5.23
CA SER A 213 10.32 0.92 -4.11
C SER A 213 11.17 -0.17 -3.45
N GLY A 214 11.86 -1.00 -4.25
CA GLY A 214 12.76 -2.04 -3.74
C GLY A 214 13.97 -1.47 -3.01
N VAL A 215 14.57 -0.41 -3.55
CA VAL A 215 15.69 0.30 -2.89
C VAL A 215 15.25 0.88 -1.55
N PHE A 216 14.09 1.52 -1.47
CA PHE A 216 13.58 2.05 -0.19
C PHE A 216 13.27 0.94 0.81
N LEU A 217 12.72 -0.21 0.39
CA LEU A 217 12.53 -1.37 1.28
C LEU A 217 13.87 -1.82 1.90
N ILE A 218 14.91 -1.99 1.08
CA ILE A 218 16.24 -2.40 1.57
C ILE A 218 16.87 -1.31 2.46
N LEU A 219 16.72 -0.03 2.10
CA LEU A 219 17.19 1.09 2.92
C LEU A 219 16.52 1.11 4.30
N SER A 220 15.22 0.81 4.39
CA SER A 220 14.52 0.73 5.67
C SER A 220 15.09 -0.37 6.58
N LEU A 221 15.44 -1.53 6.00
CA LEU A 221 16.05 -2.65 6.71
C LEU A 221 17.46 -2.31 7.20
N ILE A 222 18.27 -1.65 6.34
CA ILE A 222 19.60 -1.19 6.71
C ILE A 222 19.52 -0.15 7.83
N PHE A 223 18.58 0.79 7.75
CA PHE A 223 18.38 1.81 8.79
C PHE A 223 18.00 1.18 10.14
N PHE A 224 17.07 0.23 10.13
CA PHE A 224 16.68 -0.49 11.36
C PHE A 224 17.85 -1.33 11.92
N SER A 225 18.58 -2.04 11.06
CA SER A 225 19.71 -2.88 11.48
C SER A 225 20.87 -2.07 12.03
N THR A 226 21.24 -0.97 11.37
CA THR A 226 22.31 -0.09 11.82
C THR A 226 21.98 0.52 13.18
N ALA A 227 20.74 0.96 13.39
CA ALA A 227 20.30 1.47 14.67
C ALA A 227 20.36 0.42 15.78
N ILE A 228 20.00 -0.84 15.51
CA ILE A 228 20.17 -1.95 16.46
C ILE A 228 21.65 -2.16 16.78
N THR A 229 22.52 -2.21 15.77
CA THR A 229 23.96 -2.44 16.02
C THR A 229 24.63 -1.31 16.81
N LEU A 230 24.09 -0.09 16.73
CA LEU A 230 24.58 1.08 17.45
C LEU A 230 24.04 1.15 18.88
N THR A 231 23.06 0.33 19.25
CA THR A 231 22.56 0.27 20.64
C THR A 231 23.59 -0.37 21.57
N PRO A 232 23.80 0.19 22.77
CA PRO A 232 24.64 -0.45 23.77
C PRO A 232 24.03 -1.80 24.17
N LYS A 233 24.89 -2.81 24.39
CA LYS A 233 24.45 -4.15 24.80
C LYS A 233 23.77 -4.08 26.17
N CYS A 234 22.44 -4.06 26.16
CA CYS A 234 21.63 -4.13 27.38
C CYS A 234 21.22 -5.59 27.59
N PRO A 235 21.73 -6.26 28.64
CA PRO A 235 21.31 -7.63 28.90
C PRO A 235 19.90 -7.65 29.51
N PHE A 236 19.05 -8.51 28.94
CA PHE A 236 17.71 -8.80 29.46
C PHE A 236 17.80 -10.05 30.34
N HIS A 237 17.88 -9.89 31.66
CA HIS A 237 17.94 -11.02 32.59
C HIS A 237 16.57 -11.30 33.19
N LEU A 238 16.01 -12.47 32.90
CA LEU A 238 14.79 -12.96 33.53
C LEU A 238 15.15 -14.20 34.36
N GLY A 239 15.37 -13.99 35.65
CA GLY A 239 15.89 -15.02 36.54
C GLY A 239 17.34 -15.36 36.20
N SER A 240 17.62 -16.64 35.92
CA SER A 240 18.97 -17.13 35.58
C SER A 240 19.30 -17.10 34.09
N VAL A 241 18.36 -16.66 33.23
CA VAL A 241 18.48 -16.79 31.78
C VAL A 241 18.44 -15.40 31.11
N SER A 242 19.22 -15.22 30.06
CA SER A 242 19.30 -13.97 29.28
C SER A 242 18.49 -14.06 27.99
N LEU A 243 17.58 -13.11 27.75
CA LEU A 243 16.82 -13.00 26.51
C LEU A 243 17.67 -12.30 25.44
N ASN A 244 17.93 -13.01 24.34
CA ASN A 244 18.60 -12.46 23.17
C ASN A 244 17.58 -12.21 22.06
N THR A 245 17.67 -11.04 21.42
CA THR A 245 16.82 -10.69 20.30
C THR A 245 17.51 -11.05 18.97
N TYR A 246 16.71 -11.54 18.02
CA TYR A 246 17.13 -11.87 16.66
C TYR A 246 16.20 -11.20 15.64
N TYR A 247 16.54 -11.26 14.35
CA TYR A 247 15.72 -10.69 13.29
C TYR A 247 14.42 -11.47 13.12
N GLY A 248 13.30 -10.77 13.25
CA GLY A 248 11.96 -11.34 13.14
C GLY A 248 11.50 -11.52 11.71
N LEU A 249 10.30 -12.09 11.57
CA LEU A 249 9.69 -12.42 10.27
C LEU A 249 9.52 -11.18 9.38
N ALA A 250 9.12 -10.03 9.96
CA ALA A 250 8.89 -8.81 9.20
C ALA A 250 10.17 -8.37 8.46
N SER A 251 11.32 -8.44 9.13
CA SER A 251 12.62 -8.10 8.56
C SER A 251 12.98 -8.97 7.34
N TRP A 252 12.73 -10.28 7.43
CA TRP A 252 12.95 -11.21 6.32
C TRP A 252 11.99 -10.99 5.14
N ILE A 253 10.72 -10.68 5.44
CA ILE A 253 9.73 -10.34 4.41
C ILE A 253 10.14 -9.05 3.69
N THR A 254 10.60 -8.01 4.40
CA THR A 254 11.12 -6.78 3.79
C THR A 254 12.30 -7.06 2.87
N LEU A 255 13.23 -7.91 3.29
CA LEU A 255 14.39 -8.28 2.47
C LEU A 255 13.95 -9.00 1.19
N ALA A 256 13.10 -10.02 1.31
CA ALA A 256 12.61 -10.81 0.19
C ALA A 256 11.81 -9.95 -0.81
N THR A 257 10.92 -9.09 -0.31
CA THR A 257 10.11 -8.20 -1.15
C THR A 257 10.93 -7.09 -1.79
N GLY A 258 11.90 -6.52 -1.07
CA GLY A 258 12.84 -5.54 -1.62
C GLY A 258 13.66 -6.11 -2.77
N LEU A 259 14.23 -7.31 -2.60
CA LEU A 259 14.96 -8.01 -3.66
C LEU A 259 14.06 -8.34 -4.85
N LEU A 260 12.84 -8.82 -4.60
CA LEU A 260 11.86 -9.10 -5.65
C LEU A 260 11.56 -7.84 -6.49
N CYS A 261 11.32 -6.70 -5.85
CA CYS A 261 11.08 -5.43 -6.54
C CYS A 261 12.27 -4.97 -7.39
N ILE A 262 13.50 -5.12 -6.87
CA ILE A 262 14.72 -4.77 -7.61
C ILE A 262 14.89 -5.67 -8.83
N VAL A 263 14.73 -6.98 -8.68
CA VAL A 263 14.86 -7.96 -9.77
C VAL A 263 13.80 -7.70 -10.85
N LEU A 264 12.54 -7.48 -10.46
CA LEU A 264 11.46 -7.17 -11.40
C LEU A 264 11.67 -5.82 -12.09
N GLY A 265 12.09 -4.79 -11.36
CA GLY A 265 12.40 -3.47 -11.94
C GLY A 265 13.54 -3.52 -12.96
N LEU A 266 14.63 -4.22 -12.63
CA LEU A 266 15.75 -4.46 -13.54
C LEU A 266 15.31 -5.26 -14.78
N ALA A 267 14.52 -6.31 -14.60
CA ALA A 267 14.03 -7.12 -15.70
C ALA A 267 13.19 -6.31 -16.70
N VAL A 268 12.32 -5.41 -16.21
CA VAL A 268 11.54 -4.50 -17.07
C VAL A 268 12.47 -3.55 -17.85
N MET A 269 13.49 -2.99 -17.21
CA MET A 269 14.44 -2.10 -17.88
C MET A 269 15.28 -2.81 -18.95
N VAL A 270 15.80 -4.00 -18.64
CA VAL A 270 16.56 -4.81 -19.60
C VAL A 270 15.68 -5.23 -20.78
N MET A 271 14.46 -5.71 -20.51
CA MET A 271 13.52 -6.09 -21.56
C MET A 271 13.14 -4.90 -22.45
N HIS A 272 12.99 -3.71 -21.87
CA HIS A 272 12.75 -2.49 -22.65
C HIS A 272 13.89 -2.18 -23.63
N ARG A 273 15.16 -2.42 -23.24
CA ARG A 273 16.33 -2.20 -24.10
C ARG A 273 16.46 -3.23 -25.22
N ILE A 274 16.12 -4.50 -24.95
CA ILE A 274 16.32 -5.59 -25.92
C ILE A 274 15.12 -5.72 -26.88
N GLN A 275 13.88 -5.72 -26.37
CA GLN A 275 12.67 -5.95 -27.19
C GLN A 275 11.47 -5.13 -26.69
N PRO A 276 11.36 -3.85 -27.08
CA PRO A 276 10.25 -2.99 -26.66
C PRO A 276 8.88 -3.54 -27.11
N ASP A 277 8.82 -4.19 -28.28
CA ASP A 277 7.57 -4.71 -28.84
C ASP A 277 7.02 -5.91 -28.05
N ARG A 278 7.88 -6.78 -27.52
CA ARG A 278 7.46 -7.91 -26.66
C ARG A 278 6.95 -7.41 -25.30
N LEU A 279 7.57 -6.36 -24.76
CA LEU A 279 7.14 -5.71 -23.53
C LEU A 279 5.75 -5.06 -23.72
N LYS A 280 5.53 -4.35 -24.83
CA LYS A 280 4.21 -3.77 -25.16
C LYS A 280 3.12 -4.85 -25.30
N ILE A 281 3.44 -6.02 -25.84
CA ILE A 281 2.53 -7.19 -25.90
C ILE A 281 2.21 -7.71 -24.48
N PHE A 282 3.21 -7.83 -23.61
CA PHE A 282 3.00 -8.27 -22.22
C PHE A 282 2.07 -7.31 -21.44
N PHE A 283 2.21 -6.01 -21.67
CA PHE A 283 1.35 -4.98 -21.06
C PHE A 283 0.05 -4.72 -21.84
N ASN A 284 -0.22 -5.48 -22.91
CA ASN A 284 -1.42 -5.37 -23.76
C ASN A 284 -1.67 -3.96 -24.35
N GLN A 285 -0.59 -3.21 -24.64
CA GLN A 285 -0.67 -1.81 -25.11
C GLN A 285 -0.82 -1.65 -26.63
N ASN A 286 -0.75 -2.75 -27.40
CA ASN A 286 -0.81 -2.70 -28.87
C ASN A 286 -2.17 -2.23 -29.42
N GLY A 287 -3.23 -2.23 -28.61
CA GLY A 287 -4.55 -1.75 -29.01
C GLY A 287 -4.60 -0.24 -29.25
N MET A 288 -3.90 0.55 -28.42
CA MET A 288 -3.95 2.01 -28.48
C MET A 288 -3.20 2.61 -29.67
N GLU A 289 -2.07 2.02 -30.08
CA GLU A 289 -1.34 2.51 -31.26
C GLU A 289 -2.09 2.20 -32.57
N LYS A 290 -2.84 1.09 -32.65
CA LYS A 290 -3.66 0.82 -33.84
C LYS A 290 -4.84 1.80 -33.95
N THR A 291 -5.47 2.14 -32.83
CA THR A 291 -6.53 3.17 -32.80
C THR A 291 -5.96 4.58 -33.06
N LYS A 292 -4.76 4.90 -32.56
CA LYS A 292 -4.10 6.20 -32.81
C LYS A 292 -3.44 6.31 -34.20
N LYS A 293 -3.14 5.19 -34.86
CA LYS A 293 -2.75 5.15 -36.29
C LYS A 293 -3.96 5.18 -37.23
N MET A 294 -5.12 4.69 -36.79
CA MET A 294 -6.41 4.95 -37.47
C MET A 294 -6.93 6.37 -37.21
N ALA A 295 -6.51 7.00 -36.11
CA ALA A 295 -6.75 8.40 -35.77
C ALA A 295 -5.44 9.22 -35.83
N GLY A 296 -4.71 9.07 -36.94
CA GLY A 296 -3.62 9.98 -37.32
C GLY A 296 -4.19 11.30 -37.89
N PRO A 297 -3.39 12.37 -37.94
CA PRO A 297 -3.85 13.76 -37.83
C PRO A 297 -4.71 14.19 -39.01
N GLU A 298 -5.89 14.76 -38.71
CA GLU A 298 -6.48 15.77 -39.58
C GLU A 298 -5.49 16.94 -39.65
N GLU A 299 -4.64 16.92 -40.67
CA GLU A 299 -3.98 18.14 -41.12
C GLU A 299 -5.07 19.17 -41.42
N GLY A 300 -5.00 20.31 -40.73
CA GLY A 300 -5.82 21.47 -41.01
C GLY A 300 -5.59 21.96 -42.42
N GLY A 301 -6.35 21.42 -43.36
CA GLY A 301 -6.49 21.91 -44.73
C GLY A 301 -7.85 22.56 -44.86
N LEU A 302 -7.86 23.87 -45.14
CA LEU A 302 -9.04 24.64 -45.54
C LEU A 302 -9.96 23.81 -46.44
N LEU A 303 -11.22 23.69 -46.04
CA LEU A 303 -12.30 23.20 -46.89
C LEU A 303 -12.42 24.10 -48.12
N SER A 304 -11.86 23.66 -49.24
CA SER A 304 -12.20 24.16 -50.57
C SER A 304 -12.86 23.02 -51.34
N PRO A 305 -14.12 23.15 -51.77
CA PRO A 305 -14.82 22.07 -52.46
C PRO A 305 -14.23 21.92 -53.87
N ARG A 306 -13.46 20.85 -54.08
CA ARG A 306 -12.95 20.51 -55.41
C ARG A 306 -14.06 19.87 -56.24
N TYR A 307 -14.49 20.63 -57.24
CA TYR A 307 -15.34 20.23 -58.35
C TYR A 307 -14.95 18.83 -58.89
N ARG A 308 -15.92 17.92 -58.98
CA ARG A 308 -15.76 16.62 -59.64
C ARG A 308 -15.90 16.84 -61.15
N SER A 309 -14.77 16.96 -61.86
CA SER A 309 -14.76 16.87 -63.33
C SER A 309 -14.85 15.40 -63.73
N ILE A 310 -16.08 14.94 -64.01
CA ILE A 310 -16.30 13.68 -64.74
C ILE A 310 -16.07 14.00 -66.22
N LEU A 311 -14.97 13.51 -66.77
CA LEU A 311 -14.79 13.42 -68.21
C LEU A 311 -14.86 11.94 -68.57
N GLU A 312 -16.06 11.47 -68.90
CA GLU A 312 -16.21 10.26 -69.72
C GLU A 312 -17.55 10.36 -70.46
N SER A 313 -17.46 10.70 -71.74
CA SER A 313 -18.50 10.49 -72.74
C SER A 313 -18.38 9.05 -73.24
N PRO A 314 -19.50 8.35 -73.44
CA PRO A 314 -19.93 8.13 -74.81
C PRO A 314 -21.46 8.24 -75.03
N GLN A 315 -21.78 8.92 -76.13
CA GLN A 315 -22.72 8.48 -77.16
C GLN A 315 -24.24 8.71 -76.96
N ASP A 316 -24.75 9.59 -77.84
CA ASP A 316 -26.06 9.63 -78.49
C ASP A 316 -27.26 8.97 -77.79
N GLN A 317 -28.26 9.80 -77.44
CA GLN A 317 -29.58 9.73 -78.07
C GLN A 317 -30.47 10.91 -77.64
N ASP A 318 -31.16 11.44 -78.65
CA ASP A 318 -32.14 12.52 -78.63
C ASP A 318 -33.24 12.34 -77.58
N ILE A 319 -33.81 13.45 -77.08
CA ILE A 319 -35.26 13.76 -77.12
C ILE A 319 -35.50 15.17 -76.52
N THR A 320 -36.29 15.92 -77.28
CA THR A 320 -36.76 17.30 -77.16
C THR A 320 -37.93 17.54 -76.18
N LEU A 321 -38.16 18.84 -75.89
CA LEU A 321 -39.36 19.50 -75.31
C LEU A 321 -39.50 19.37 -73.77
N SER A 322 -39.83 20.41 -72.99
CA SER A 322 -40.72 21.54 -73.25
C SER A 322 -40.53 22.71 -72.26
N GLU A 323 -40.81 23.93 -72.75
CA GLU A 323 -40.92 25.20 -72.04
C GLU A 323 -41.95 25.21 -70.90
N SER A 324 -41.74 26.03 -69.86
CA SER A 324 -42.53 27.27 -69.62
C SER A 324 -42.12 27.98 -68.30
N PRO A 325 -42.40 29.30 -68.18
CA PRO A 325 -41.58 30.27 -67.43
C PRO A 325 -42.29 30.87 -66.20
N THR A 326 -41.83 32.08 -65.79
CA THR A 326 -42.44 33.09 -64.89
C THR A 326 -42.14 32.89 -63.38
N GLU A 327 -41.78 33.88 -62.55
CA GLU A 327 -42.01 35.33 -62.61
C GLU A 327 -41.13 36.07 -61.56
N GLU A 328 -40.59 37.22 -61.98
CA GLU A 328 -40.29 38.50 -61.29
C GLU A 328 -39.73 38.61 -59.85
N SER A 329 -38.65 39.40 -59.78
CA SER A 329 -38.17 40.18 -58.62
C SER A 329 -38.67 41.63 -58.75
N PRO A 330 -38.82 42.35 -57.63
CA PRO A 330 -38.61 43.79 -57.62
C PRO A 330 -37.42 44.19 -56.75
N MET A 331 -36.63 45.10 -57.31
CA MET A 331 -35.56 45.87 -56.69
C MET A 331 -36.12 47.10 -55.92
N GLU A 332 -35.21 47.72 -55.16
CA GLU A 332 -35.14 49.18 -54.88
C GLU A 332 -35.69 49.72 -53.54
N LYS A 333 -34.79 50.08 -52.60
CA LYS A 333 -34.24 51.46 -52.53
C LYS A 333 -33.17 51.65 -51.43
N PRO A 334 -32.24 52.62 -51.60
CA PRO A 334 -31.11 52.91 -50.71
C PRO A 334 -31.37 54.11 -49.78
N ILE A 335 -30.53 54.36 -48.76
CA ILE A 335 -30.07 55.69 -48.25
C ILE A 335 -29.09 55.50 -47.04
N ARG A 336 -27.79 55.75 -47.27
CA ARG A 336 -26.85 56.75 -46.70
C ARG A 336 -26.76 57.05 -45.15
N PRO A 337 -25.72 57.75 -44.64
CA PRO A 337 -24.61 57.13 -43.89
C PRO A 337 -24.19 57.86 -42.57
N LEU A 338 -23.07 57.39 -41.98
CA LEU A 338 -22.14 58.06 -41.03
C LEU A 338 -22.60 58.31 -39.58
N GLU A 339 -21.88 57.70 -38.62
CA GLU A 339 -20.98 58.39 -37.66
C GLU A 339 -20.37 57.38 -36.66
N GLU A 340 -19.05 57.25 -36.68
CA GLU A 340 -18.19 56.99 -35.51
C GLU A 340 -17.88 58.37 -34.87
N PRO A 341 -17.40 58.53 -33.60
CA PRO A 341 -16.47 57.62 -32.91
C PRO A 341 -16.56 57.57 -31.36
N GLN A 342 -15.58 56.84 -30.80
CA GLN A 342 -14.88 57.02 -29.50
C GLN A 342 -15.27 56.21 -28.25
N LYS A 343 -14.37 55.24 -27.98
CA LYS A 343 -13.84 54.77 -26.69
C LYS A 343 -13.77 55.83 -25.58
N GLU A 344 -14.07 55.40 -24.35
CA GLU A 344 -13.12 55.30 -23.23
C GLU A 344 -13.71 54.46 -22.04
N PRO A 345 -12.93 54.11 -21.00
CA PRO A 345 -12.96 52.80 -20.34
C PRO A 345 -13.64 52.81 -18.96
N GLU A 346 -13.96 51.63 -18.42
CA GLU A 346 -14.22 51.48 -16.98
C GLU A 346 -13.53 50.26 -16.37
N SER A 347 -12.83 50.57 -15.28
CA SER A 347 -12.37 49.66 -14.24
C SER A 347 -13.52 49.32 -13.29
N SER A 348 -13.62 48.06 -12.88
CA SER A 348 -14.26 47.56 -11.65
C SER A 348 -14.02 46.04 -11.63
N LEU A 349 -13.76 45.34 -10.53
CA LEU A 349 -13.71 45.63 -9.10
C LEU A 349 -12.83 44.54 -8.45
#